data_AF-A0A7C5H8Z5-F1
#
_entry.id   AF-A0A7C5H8Z5-F1
#
_cell.length_a   1.000
_cell.length_b   1.000
_cell.length_c   1.000
_cell.angle_alpha   90.00
_cell.angle_beta   90.00
_cell.angle_gamma   90.00
#
_symmetry.space_group_name_H-M   'P 1'
#
loop_
_entity.id
_entity.type
_entity.pdbx_description
1 polymer ?
#
loop_
_entity_poly.entity_id
_entity_poly.type
_entity_poly.pdbx_seq_one_letter_code
_entity_poly.pdbx_strand_id
1 'polypeptide(L)'
;MIILFDLDGTLIDSTEAILESFAVAFKTFNDEVPSDEAIKAEVGHPLDAMFTTLGVDEAKVWDYVNAYKMHYREISCAKTAN
;
A
#
# COMPACT_ATOMS: atom_id res chain seq x y z
N MET A 1 -16.95 21.14 11.22
CA MET A 1 -15.74 20.81 12.00
C MET A 1 -15.02 19.73 11.21
N ILE A 2 -13.97 20.10 10.47
CA ILE A 2 -13.19 19.15 9.67
C ILE A 2 -12.02 18.74 10.56
N ILE A 3 -11.97 17.47 10.93
CA ILE A 3 -10.86 16.93 11.71
C ILE A 3 -9.84 16.44 10.68
N LEU A 4 -8.77 17.22 10.47
CA LEU A 4 -7.54 16.74 9.82
C LEU A 4 -6.70 16.06 10.89
N PHE A 5 -6.39 14.78 10.71
CA PHE A 5 -5.32 14.12 11.46
C PHE A 5 -4.03 14.25 10.64
N ASP A 6 -3.09 15.03 11.16
CA ASP A 6 -1.67 14.87 10.87
C ASP A 6 -1.16 13.78 11.83
N LEU A 7 -0.54 12.72 11.27
CA LEU A 7 0.05 11.63 12.04
C LEU A 7 1.55 11.62 11.73
N ASP A 8 2.30 12.44 12.42
CA ASP A 8 3.71 12.18 12.65
C ASP A 8 3.79 10.81 13.38
N GLY A 9 4.05 9.74 12.62
CA GLY A 9 4.68 8.48 13.04
C GLY A 9 4.10 7.62 14.19
N THR A 10 2.96 7.91 14.82
CA THR A 10 2.75 7.40 16.21
C THR A 10 1.58 6.44 16.47
N LEU A 11 0.94 5.79 15.49
CA LEU A 11 -0.02 4.70 15.84
C LEU A 11 -0.05 3.49 14.90
N ILE A 12 0.38 3.67 13.66
CA ILE A 12 0.81 2.60 12.76
C ILE A 12 2.02 3.21 12.05
N ASP A 13 3.17 2.54 12.02
CA ASP A 13 4.21 2.89 11.05
C ASP A 13 3.62 2.59 9.68
N SER A 14 2.89 3.57 9.16
CA SER A 14 1.98 3.41 8.03
C SER A 14 2.81 3.05 6.80
N THR A 15 4.07 3.50 6.78
CA THR A 15 5.09 3.12 5.82
C THR A 15 5.33 1.61 5.82
N GLU A 16 5.54 0.96 6.97
CA GLU A 16 5.74 -0.49 7.02
C GLU A 16 4.51 -1.25 6.53
N ALA A 17 3.30 -0.83 6.95
CA ALA A 17 2.07 -1.46 6.50
C ALA A 17 1.83 -1.28 4.99
N ILE A 18 2.18 -0.10 4.44
CA ILE A 18 2.12 0.17 3.00
C ILE A 18 3.10 -0.74 2.25
N LEU A 19 4.37 -0.78 2.67
CA LEU A 19 5.41 -1.61 2.05
C LEU A 19 5.02 -3.09 2.05
N GLU A 20 4.55 -3.60 3.19
CA GLU A 20 4.10 -4.97 3.31
C GLU A 20 2.91 -5.26 2.39
N SER A 21 1.94 -4.34 2.32
CA SER A 21 0.76 -4.47 1.45
C SER A 21 1.12 -4.44 -0.04
N PHE A 22 2.09 -3.62 -0.45
CA PHE A 22 2.63 -3.66 -1.80
C PHE A 22 3.33 -4.98 -2.08
N ALA A 23 4.20 -5.45 -1.17
CA ALA A 23 4.90 -6.71 -1.33
C ALA A 23 3.93 -7.89 -1.45
N VAL A 24 2.87 -7.92 -0.67
CA VAL A 24 1.82 -8.95 -0.75
C VAL A 24 1.04 -8.86 -2.06
N ALA A 25 0.70 -7.66 -2.52
CA ALA A 25 0.04 -7.47 -3.82
C ALA A 25 0.90 -8.06 -4.97
N PHE A 26 2.17 -7.66 -5.10
CA PHE A 26 3.06 -8.19 -6.13
C PHE A 26 3.27 -9.71 -6.02
N LYS A 27 3.46 -10.25 -4.80
CA LYS A 27 3.59 -11.70 -4.57
C LYS A 27 2.33 -12.48 -4.94
N THR A 28 1.14 -11.89 -4.75
CA THR A 28 -0.14 -12.54 -5.10
C THR A 28 -0.24 -12.84 -6.59
N PHE A 29 0.35 -11.98 -7.43
CA PHE A 29 0.39 -12.15 -8.87
C PHE A 29 1.71 -12.78 -9.38
N ASN A 30 2.56 -13.25 -8.45
CA ASN A 30 3.85 -13.86 -8.73
C ASN A 30 4.82 -12.94 -9.53
N ASP A 31 4.73 -11.64 -9.26
CA ASP A 31 5.62 -10.63 -9.82
C ASP A 31 6.77 -10.28 -8.86
N GLU A 32 7.81 -9.67 -9.42
CA GLU A 32 8.92 -9.13 -8.64
C GLU A 32 8.46 -7.91 -7.82
N VAL A 33 8.78 -7.92 -6.52
CA VAL A 33 8.45 -6.81 -5.63
C VAL A 33 9.46 -5.69 -5.86
N PRO A 34 9.01 -4.45 -6.14
CA PRO A 34 9.90 -3.29 -6.24
C PRO A 34 10.65 -3.02 -4.93
N SER A 35 11.75 -2.27 -5.00
CA SER A 35 12.47 -1.87 -3.79
C SER A 35 11.63 -0.96 -2.90
N ASP A 36 11.87 -1.02 -1.59
CA ASP A 36 11.18 -0.16 -0.62
C ASP A 36 11.33 1.32 -0.95
N GLU A 37 12.47 1.73 -1.49
CA GLU A 37 12.73 3.12 -1.91
C GLU A 37 11.85 3.53 -3.09
N ALA A 38 11.65 2.65 -4.07
CA ALA A 38 10.77 2.90 -5.21
C ALA A 38 9.30 2.99 -4.75
N ILE A 39 8.87 2.10 -3.86
CA ILE A 39 7.50 2.14 -3.31
C ILE A 39 7.30 3.43 -2.50
N LYS A 40 8.26 3.80 -1.64
CA LYS A 40 8.21 5.03 -0.83
C LYS A 40 8.14 6.29 -1.68
N ALA A 41 8.83 6.33 -2.82
CA ALA A 41 8.79 7.48 -3.74
C ALA A 41 7.39 7.73 -4.31
N GLU A 42 6.57 6.67 -4.40
CA GLU A 42 5.20 6.76 -4.91
C GLU A 42 4.16 7.05 -3.81
N VAL A 43 4.53 6.94 -2.53
CA VAL A 43 3.59 7.14 -1.42
C VAL A 43 3.06 8.58 -1.43
N GLY A 44 1.75 8.71 -1.57
CA GLY A 44 1.05 10.00 -1.72
C GLY A 44 0.36 10.15 -3.06
N HIS A 45 0.73 9.34 -4.06
CA HIS A 45 -0.03 9.20 -5.32
C HIS A 45 -1.25 8.27 -5.15
N PRO A 46 -2.24 8.35 -6.05
CA PRO A 46 -3.33 7.37 -6.07
C PRO A 46 -2.80 5.96 -6.39
N LEU A 47 -3.35 4.94 -5.75
CA LEU A 47 -2.82 3.56 -5.79
C LEU A 47 -2.67 2.99 -7.20
N ASP A 48 -3.61 3.28 -8.09
CA ASP A 48 -3.53 2.89 -9.49
C ASP A 48 -2.29 3.49 -10.16
N ALA A 49 -2.05 4.80 -10.01
CA ALA A 49 -0.84 5.44 -10.53
C ALA A 49 0.43 4.85 -9.90
N MET A 50 0.43 4.59 -8.59
CA MET A 50 1.58 3.97 -7.91
C MET A 50 1.94 2.62 -8.55
N PHE A 51 0.96 1.72 -8.70
CA PHE A 51 1.18 0.40 -9.30
C PHE A 51 1.60 0.49 -10.77
N THR A 52 0.99 1.39 -11.55
CA THR A 52 1.38 1.62 -12.94
C THR A 52 2.82 2.13 -13.06
N THR A 53 3.24 3.09 -12.23
CA THR A 53 4.63 3.59 -12.20
C THR A 53 5.62 2.50 -11.79
N LEU A 54 5.21 1.58 -10.92
CA LEU A 54 6.01 0.43 -10.48
C LEU A 54 6.04 -0.72 -11.49
N GLY A 55 5.42 -0.57 -12.66
CA GLY A 55 5.51 -1.52 -13.78
C GLY A 55 4.31 -2.46 -13.94
N VAL A 56 3.23 -2.26 -13.19
CA VAL A 56 2.00 -3.03 -13.37
C VAL A 56 1.23 -2.53 -14.59
N ASP A 57 0.80 -3.46 -15.45
CA ASP A 57 -0.04 -3.15 -16.61
C ASP A 57 -1.38 -2.52 -16.17
N GLU A 58 -1.79 -1.44 -16.83
CA GLU A 58 -3.08 -0.75 -16.59
C GLU A 58 -4.28 -1.71 -16.64
N ALA A 59 -4.22 -2.75 -17.48
CA ALA A 59 -5.27 -3.77 -17.58
C ALA A 59 -5.43 -4.60 -16.30
N LYS A 60 -4.37 -4.70 -15.47
CA LYS A 60 -4.33 -5.48 -14.23
C LYS A 60 -4.23 -4.62 -12.98
N VAL A 61 -3.99 -3.32 -13.12
CA VAL A 61 -3.71 -2.41 -12.00
C VAL A 61 -4.76 -2.51 -10.88
N TRP A 62 -6.03 -2.64 -11.25
CA TRP A 62 -7.12 -2.74 -10.29
C TRP A 62 -7.12 -4.05 -9.49
N ASP A 63 -6.59 -5.13 -10.05
CA ASP A 63 -6.42 -6.40 -9.32
C ASP A 63 -5.35 -6.25 -8.23
N TYR A 64 -4.27 -5.52 -8.50
CA TYR A 64 -3.20 -5.21 -7.53
C TYR A 64 -3.70 -4.25 -6.45
N VAL A 65 -4.46 -3.22 -6.84
CA VAL A 65 -5.13 -2.30 -5.91
C VAL A 65 -6.07 -3.07 -4.97
N ASN A 66 -6.81 -4.05 -5.48
CA ASN A 66 -7.70 -4.87 -4.66
C ASN A 66 -6.92 -5.76 -3.67
N ALA A 67 -5.88 -6.45 -4.15
CA ALA A 67 -5.02 -7.27 -3.29
C ALA A 67 -4.36 -6.43 -2.18
N TYR A 68 -3.84 -5.25 -2.52
CA TYR A 68 -3.30 -4.28 -1.57
C TYR A 68 -4.34 -3.90 -0.51
N LYS A 69 -5.55 -3.51 -0.92
CA LYS A 69 -6.61 -3.07 0.01
C LYS A 69 -7.06 -4.18 0.94
N MET A 70 -7.11 -5.43 0.46
CA MET A 70 -7.45 -6.59 1.29
C MET A 70 -6.44 -6.76 2.41
N HIS A 71 -5.14 -6.82 2.07
CA HIS A 71 -4.08 -7.01 3.06
C HIS A 71 -3.95 -5.80 4.02
N TYR A 72 -4.01 -4.58 3.49
CA TYR A 72 -3.95 -3.36 4.31
C TYR A 72 -5.10 -3.29 5.32
N ARG A 73 -6.29 -3.75 4.94
CA ARG A 73 -7.45 -3.82 5.85
C ARG A 73 -7.21 -4.82 6.99
N GLU A 74 -6.56 -5.94 6.72
CA GLU A 74 -6.21 -6.92 7.76
C GLU A 74 -5.21 -6.34 8.77
N ILE A 75 -4.15 -5.68 8.29
CA ILE A 75 -3.14 -5.05 9.15
C ILE A 75 -3.75 -3.91 9.98
N SER A 76 -4.53 -3.03 9.35
CA SER A 76 -5.13 -1.87 10.02
C SER A 76 -6.15 -2.27 11.08
N CYS A 77 -6.92 -3.34 10.84
CA CYS A 77 -7.89 -3.87 11.80
C CYS A 77 -7.21 -4.62 12.97
N ALA A 78 -6.10 -5.32 12.73
CA ALA A 78 -5.33 -5.99 13.77
C ALA A 78 -4.67 -5.00 14.75
N LYS A 79 -4.36 -3.77 14.31
CA LYS A 79 -3.72 -2.74 15.13
C LYS A 79 -4.68 -1.84 15.91
N THR A 80 -6.01 -1.99 15.75
CA THR A 80 -7.02 -1.21 16.50
C THR A 80 -7.66 -1.97 17.66
N ALA A 81 -7.24 -3.21 17.93
CA ALA A 81 -7.84 -4.10 18.94
C ALA A 81 -7.07 -4.19 20.27
N ASN A 82 -6.12 -3.30 20.55
CA ASN A 82 -5.32 -3.31 21.78
C ASN A 82 -5.39 -1.97 22.52
#